data_AF-A0A1J4L2F6-F1
#
_entry.id   AF-A0A1J4L2F6-F1
#
_cell.length_a   1.000
_cell.length_b   1.000
_cell.length_c   1.000
_cell.angle_alpha   90.00
_cell.angle_beta   90.00
_cell.angle_gamma   90.00
#
_symmetry.space_group_name_H-M   'P 1'
#
loop_
_entity.id
_entity.type
_entity.pdbx_description
1 polymer ?
#
loop_
_entity_poly.entity_id
_entity_poly.type
_entity_poly.pdbx_seq_one_letter_code
_entity_poly.pdbx_strand_id
1 'polypeptide(L)'
;MSRNTRQTANTPEDEEAAFAGISPTKRPSSFDALKYLPFALLTSLLSILLYTSVRGLEIQNDLPYVIVGYLAGAAALTFAYHNVARWIKKQRSVQMKGTYQGSEGLWFTLFYNNAIYVFLLFICSHIFFTSFPAATSLVLTQLIATIPPAYLSSLSI
;
A
#
# COMPACT_ATOMS: atom_id res chain seq x y z
N MET A 1 -45.32 7.55 -29.12
CA MET A 1 -45.27 7.94 -27.69
C MET A 1 -43.83 7.76 -27.21
N SER A 2 -43.02 8.82 -27.28
CA SER A 2 -41.58 8.77 -27.02
C SER A 2 -41.33 8.91 -25.51
N ARG A 3 -40.65 7.94 -24.89
CA ARG A 3 -40.22 8.02 -23.48
C ARG A 3 -39.02 8.95 -23.39
N ASN A 4 -39.25 10.14 -22.84
CA ASN A 4 -38.25 11.16 -22.61
C ASN A 4 -37.43 10.75 -21.36
N THR A 5 -36.26 10.15 -21.58
CA THR A 5 -35.28 9.89 -20.51
C THR A 5 -34.69 11.23 -20.07
N ARG A 6 -35.22 11.82 -19.01
CA ARG A 6 -34.56 12.96 -18.34
C ARG A 6 -33.24 12.49 -17.76
N GLN A 7 -32.13 12.81 -18.44
CA GLN A 7 -30.83 12.96 -17.80
C GLN A 7 -30.96 14.13 -16.81
N THR A 8 -31.09 13.81 -15.53
CA THR A 8 -30.85 14.78 -14.46
C THR A 8 -29.36 15.11 -14.47
N ALA A 9 -29.03 16.31 -14.95
CA ALA A 9 -27.73 16.91 -14.73
C ALA A 9 -27.57 17.07 -13.21
N ASN A 10 -26.55 16.43 -12.62
CA ASN A 10 -26.24 16.59 -11.21
C ASN A 10 -25.73 18.02 -11.00
N THR A 11 -26.41 18.79 -10.16
CA THR A 11 -26.00 20.15 -9.78
C THR A 11 -24.91 20.05 -8.72
N PRO A 12 -23.88 20.91 -8.69
CA PRO A 12 -22.83 20.87 -7.64
C PRO A 12 -23.40 20.93 -6.21
N GLU A 13 -24.57 21.53 -6.02
CA GLU A 13 -25.31 21.58 -4.74
C GLU A 13 -25.80 20.19 -4.28
N ASP A 14 -26.15 19.30 -5.22
CA ASP A 14 -26.58 17.92 -4.94
C ASP A 14 -25.40 17.03 -4.52
N GLU A 15 -24.20 17.33 -5.03
CA GLU A 15 -22.96 16.67 -4.63
C GLU A 15 -22.56 17.11 -3.21
N GLU A 16 -22.63 18.42 -2.92
CA GLU A 16 -22.33 18.98 -1.60
C GLU A 16 -23.25 18.43 -0.50
N ALA A 17 -24.55 18.26 -0.82
CA ALA A 17 -25.51 17.60 0.06
C ALA A 17 -25.22 16.10 0.28
N ALA A 18 -24.64 15.41 -0.71
CA ALA A 18 -24.20 14.02 -0.56
C ALA A 18 -22.95 13.89 0.33
N PHE A 19 -22.09 14.91 0.38
CA PHE A 19 -20.93 14.98 1.29
C PHE A 19 -21.31 15.45 2.70
N ALA A 20 -22.35 16.26 2.85
CA ALA A 20 -22.81 16.78 4.14
C ALA A 20 -23.36 15.69 5.10
N GLY A 21 -23.81 14.55 4.57
CA GLY A 21 -24.27 13.39 5.35
C GLY A 21 -23.17 12.43 5.80
N ILE A 22 -21.92 12.65 5.36
CA ILE A 22 -20.79 11.80 5.75
C ILE A 22 -20.36 12.23 7.15
N SER A 23 -20.94 11.57 8.16
CA SER A 23 -20.53 11.72 9.56
C SER A 23 -19.00 11.77 9.71
N PRO A 24 -18.46 12.61 10.62
CA PRO A 24 -17.04 12.78 10.79
C PRO A 24 -16.42 11.42 11.07
N THR A 25 -15.67 10.92 10.10
CA THR A 25 -15.04 9.60 10.18
C THR A 25 -14.15 9.63 11.41
N LYS A 26 -14.48 8.84 12.44
CA LYS A 26 -13.67 8.71 13.67
C LYS A 26 -12.20 8.65 13.26
N ARG A 27 -11.37 9.55 13.82
CA ARG A 27 -9.93 9.58 13.55
C ARG A 27 -9.41 8.15 13.64
N PRO A 28 -8.90 7.56 12.53
CA PRO A 28 -8.50 6.17 12.55
C PRO A 28 -7.37 6.03 13.58
N SER A 29 -7.56 5.10 14.53
CA SER A 29 -6.57 4.86 15.56
C SER A 29 -5.31 4.27 14.90
N SER A 30 -4.12 4.66 15.34
CA SER A 30 -2.86 4.06 14.87
C SER A 30 -2.83 2.53 15.07
N PHE A 31 -3.65 2.00 15.97
CA PHE A 31 -3.84 0.56 16.17
C PHE A 31 -4.49 -0.15 14.98
N ASP A 32 -5.23 0.55 14.12
CA ASP A 32 -5.80 -0.05 12.90
C ASP A 32 -4.74 -0.46 11.88
N ALA A 33 -3.54 0.11 11.95
CA ALA A 33 -2.41 -0.29 11.11
C ALA A 33 -1.80 -1.62 11.57
N LEU A 34 -1.91 -1.96 12.86
CA LEU A 34 -1.21 -3.10 13.47
C LEU A 34 -1.68 -4.45 12.91
N LYS A 35 -2.93 -4.54 12.44
CA LYS A 35 -3.45 -5.75 11.78
C LYS A 35 -2.73 -6.11 10.47
N TYR A 36 -2.03 -5.15 9.86
CA TYR A 36 -1.27 -5.38 8.63
C TYR A 36 0.19 -5.76 8.89
N LEU A 37 0.69 -5.52 10.11
CA LEU A 37 2.07 -5.81 10.50
C LEU A 37 2.52 -7.26 10.23
N PRO A 38 1.75 -8.33 10.59
CA PRO A 38 2.19 -9.70 10.32
C PRO A 38 2.37 -9.98 8.82
N PHE A 39 1.51 -9.41 7.98
CA PHE A 39 1.63 -9.54 6.52
C PHE A 39 2.83 -8.76 6.00
N ALA A 40 3.05 -7.54 6.51
CA ALA A 40 4.19 -6.70 6.13
C ALA A 40 5.53 -7.36 6.46
N LEU A 41 5.63 -8.02 7.63
CA LEU A 41 6.81 -8.78 8.03
C LEU A 41 7.06 -9.94 7.07
N LEU A 42 6.04 -10.75 6.77
CA LEU A 42 6.15 -11.86 5.82
C LEU A 42 6.54 -11.39 4.40
N THR A 43 5.93 -10.31 3.92
CA THR A 43 6.23 -9.77 2.59
C THR A 43 7.61 -9.12 2.54
N SER A 44 8.03 -8.41 3.59
CA SER A 44 9.37 -7.82 3.71
C SER A 44 10.46 -8.90 3.66
N LEU A 45 10.21 -10.07 4.26
CA LEU A 45 11.14 -11.20 4.26
C LEU A 45 11.49 -11.68 2.83
N LEU A 46 10.58 -11.52 1.86
CA LEU A 46 10.86 -11.86 0.45
C LEU A 46 12.04 -11.09 -0.12
N SER A 47 12.27 -9.84 0.32
CA SER A 47 13.44 -9.07 -0.11
C SER A 47 14.73 -9.70 0.37
N ILE A 48 14.78 -10.12 1.63
CA ILE A 48 15.97 -10.76 2.20
C ILE A 48 16.23 -12.06 1.45
N LEU A 49 15.20 -12.90 1.28
CA LEU A 49 15.32 -14.16 0.54
C LEU A 49 15.85 -13.94 -0.88
N LEU A 50 15.30 -12.96 -1.61
CA LEU A 50 15.77 -12.63 -2.95
C LEU A 50 17.24 -12.24 -2.95
N TYR A 51 17.66 -11.35 -2.05
CA TYR A 51 19.03 -10.86 -2.01
C TYR A 51 20.04 -11.91 -1.49
N THR A 52 19.63 -12.78 -0.59
CA THR A 52 20.47 -13.92 -0.16
C THR A 52 20.61 -14.96 -1.25
N SER A 53 19.52 -15.29 -1.96
CA SER A 53 19.51 -16.38 -2.94
C SER A 53 20.04 -15.97 -4.32
N VAL A 54 19.76 -14.73 -4.77
CA VAL A 54 20.09 -14.27 -6.12
C VAL A 54 21.34 -13.39 -6.14
N ARG A 55 21.51 -12.52 -5.14
CA ARG A 55 22.60 -11.54 -5.08
C ARG A 55 23.77 -11.98 -4.19
N GLY A 56 23.66 -13.14 -3.53
CA GLY A 56 24.72 -13.69 -2.68
C GLY A 56 24.98 -12.88 -1.40
N LEU A 57 23.95 -12.23 -0.86
CA LEU A 57 24.07 -11.50 0.40
C LEU A 57 24.43 -12.44 1.56
N GLU A 58 25.52 -12.14 2.27
CA GLU A 58 25.94 -12.89 3.45
C GLU A 58 25.35 -12.28 4.73
N ILE A 59 24.34 -12.95 5.30
CA ILE A 59 23.60 -12.44 6.47
C ILE A 59 24.53 -12.14 7.66
N GLN A 60 25.58 -12.94 7.87
CA GLN A 60 26.48 -12.79 9.01
C GLN A 60 27.30 -11.50 8.93
N ASN A 61 27.74 -11.14 7.72
CA ASN A 61 28.60 -9.98 7.48
C ASN A 61 27.79 -8.70 7.32
N ASP A 62 26.59 -8.79 6.74
CA ASP A 62 25.73 -7.65 6.43
C ASP A 62 24.51 -7.53 7.36
N LEU A 63 24.58 -8.14 8.54
CA LEU A 63 23.47 -8.19 9.51
C LEU A 63 22.81 -6.82 9.78
N PRO A 64 23.56 -5.70 9.95
CA PRO A 64 22.94 -4.39 10.15
C PRO A 64 22.05 -3.97 8.98
N TYR A 65 22.47 -4.22 7.74
CA TYR A 65 21.69 -3.88 6.54
C TYR A 65 20.45 -4.76 6.40
N VAL A 66 20.56 -6.05 6.76
CA VAL A 66 19.42 -6.98 6.79
C VAL A 66 18.38 -6.51 7.79
N ILE A 67 18.79 -6.18 9.02
CA ILE A 67 17.88 -5.70 10.07
C ILE A 67 17.23 -4.38 9.64
N VAL A 68 18.02 -3.41 9.21
CA VAL A 68 17.51 -2.08 8.81
C VAL A 68 16.57 -2.22 7.61
N GLY A 69 16.96 -2.94 6.57
CA GLY A 69 16.13 -3.14 5.39
C GLY A 69 14.84 -3.90 5.70
N TYR A 70 14.90 -4.91 6.55
CA TYR A 70 13.72 -5.68 6.95
C TYR A 70 12.71 -4.84 7.74
N LEU A 71 13.19 -4.11 8.76
CA LEU A 71 12.34 -3.26 9.60
C LEU A 71 11.80 -2.07 8.81
N ALA A 72 12.63 -1.43 7.98
CA ALA A 72 12.20 -0.34 7.11
C ALA A 72 11.14 -0.82 6.12
N GLY A 73 11.36 -1.96 5.47
CA GLY A 73 10.41 -2.59 4.55
C GLY A 73 9.09 -2.93 5.24
N ALA A 74 9.14 -3.58 6.41
CA ALA A 74 7.94 -3.94 7.15
C ALA A 74 7.15 -2.71 7.65
N ALA A 75 7.83 -1.68 8.13
CA ALA A 75 7.19 -0.43 8.55
C ALA A 75 6.54 0.29 7.36
N ALA A 76 7.26 0.41 6.24
CA ALA A 76 6.77 1.08 5.05
C ALA A 76 5.62 0.32 4.38
N LEU A 77 5.69 -1.02 4.30
CA LEU A 77 4.58 -1.86 3.84
C LEU A 77 3.36 -1.74 4.74
N THR A 78 3.54 -1.75 6.07
CA THR A 78 2.44 -1.55 7.03
C THR A 78 1.75 -0.21 6.80
N PHE A 79 2.52 0.85 6.57
CA PHE A 79 2.00 2.17 6.24
C PHE A 79 1.28 2.20 4.88
N ALA A 80 1.86 1.59 3.85
CA ALA A 80 1.26 1.47 2.52
C ALA A 80 -0.08 0.72 2.55
N TYR A 81 -0.14 -0.41 3.27
CA TYR A 81 -1.39 -1.15 3.47
C TYR A 81 -2.43 -0.29 4.18
N HIS A 82 -2.04 0.41 5.26
CA HIS A 82 -2.96 1.26 5.99
C HIS A 82 -3.55 2.38 5.11
N ASN A 83 -2.72 3.02 4.28
CA ASN A 83 -3.16 4.10 3.41
C ASN A 83 -4.08 3.61 2.29
N VAL A 84 -3.72 2.52 1.61
CA VAL A 84 -4.56 1.93 0.57
C VAL A 84 -5.89 1.45 1.14
N ALA A 85 -5.90 0.86 2.34
CA ALA A 85 -7.14 0.47 3.00
C ALA A 85 -8.04 1.67 3.33
N ARG A 86 -7.46 2.80 3.74
CA ARG A 86 -8.21 4.05 3.96
C ARG A 86 -8.78 4.58 2.65
N TRP A 87 -7.98 4.57 1.58
CA TRP A 87 -8.44 5.00 0.26
C TRP A 87 -9.63 4.15 -0.23
N ILE A 88 -9.56 2.83 -0.13
CA ILE A 88 -10.66 1.93 -0.52
C ILE A 88 -11.90 2.19 0.32
N LYS A 89 -11.76 2.33 1.64
CA LYS A 89 -12.89 2.65 2.53
C LYS A 89 -13.56 3.97 2.11
N LYS A 90 -12.77 5.01 1.81
CA LYS A 90 -13.26 6.31 1.32
C LYS A 90 -14.02 6.14 0.00
N GLN A 91 -13.39 5.53 -1.01
CA GLN A 91 -13.99 5.30 -2.32
C GLN A 91 -15.30 4.49 -2.23
N ARG A 92 -15.30 3.38 -1.47
CA ARG A 92 -16.48 2.54 -1.28
C ARG A 92 -17.60 3.24 -0.51
N SER A 93 -17.27 4.07 0.49
CA SER A 93 -18.28 4.82 1.24
C SER A 93 -19.03 5.82 0.36
N VAL A 94 -18.32 6.45 -0.59
CA VAL A 94 -18.90 7.35 -1.60
C VAL A 94 -19.76 6.57 -2.59
N GLN A 95 -19.26 5.43 -3.09
CA GLN A 95 -19.98 4.62 -4.09
C GLN A 95 -21.22 3.90 -3.52
N MET A 96 -21.18 3.43 -2.28
CA MET A 96 -22.23 2.59 -1.69
C MET A 96 -23.20 3.34 -0.77
N LYS A 97 -23.07 4.67 -0.62
CA LYS A 97 -23.92 5.52 0.23
C LYS A 97 -24.17 4.93 1.63
N GLY A 98 -23.13 4.34 2.23
CA GLY A 98 -23.26 3.59 3.49
C GLY A 98 -21.91 3.18 4.10
N THR A 99 -21.95 2.65 5.33
CA THR A 99 -20.75 2.24 6.07
C THR A 99 -20.24 0.89 5.54
N TYR A 100 -19.21 0.91 4.69
CA TYR A 100 -18.58 -0.30 4.16
C TYR A 100 -17.82 -1.07 5.26
N GLN A 101 -18.26 -2.30 5.56
CA GLN A 101 -17.64 -3.21 6.54
C GLN A 101 -17.14 -4.54 5.92
N GLY A 102 -16.88 -4.58 4.61
CA GLY A 102 -16.41 -5.79 3.93
C GLY A 102 -14.95 -6.14 4.19
N SER A 103 -14.64 -7.43 4.31
CA SER A 103 -13.27 -7.97 4.38
C SER A 103 -12.52 -7.88 3.04
N GLU A 104 -13.23 -7.68 1.92
CA GLU A 104 -12.63 -7.56 0.58
C GLU A 104 -11.63 -6.40 0.49
N GLY A 105 -11.90 -5.29 1.21
CA GLY A 105 -10.98 -4.15 1.26
C GLY A 105 -9.62 -4.51 1.88
N LEU A 106 -9.60 -5.46 2.82
CA LEU A 106 -8.34 -5.96 3.39
C LEU A 106 -7.58 -6.79 2.34
N TRP A 107 -8.25 -7.75 1.70
CA TRP A 107 -7.62 -8.62 0.70
C TRP A 107 -7.12 -7.84 -0.52
N PHE A 108 -7.90 -6.89 -1.02
CA PHE A 108 -7.48 -6.00 -2.10
C PHE A 108 -6.25 -5.21 -1.69
N THR A 109 -6.24 -4.63 -0.49
CA THR A 109 -5.10 -3.85 0.01
C THR A 109 -3.82 -4.68 0.04
N LEU A 110 -3.90 -5.91 0.56
CA LEU A 110 -2.77 -6.83 0.63
C LEU A 110 -2.29 -7.21 -0.77
N PHE A 111 -3.20 -7.64 -1.65
CA PHE A 111 -2.85 -8.07 -3.00
C PHE A 111 -2.25 -6.93 -3.83
N TYR A 112 -2.89 -5.75 -3.82
CA TYR A 112 -2.46 -4.58 -4.57
C TYR A 112 -1.04 -4.15 -4.19
N ASN A 113 -0.79 -3.97 -2.89
CA ASN A 113 0.53 -3.54 -2.42
C ASN A 113 1.58 -4.64 -2.60
N ASN A 114 1.24 -5.91 -2.38
CA ASN A 114 2.19 -7.01 -2.55
C ASN A 114 2.59 -7.21 -4.01
N ALA A 115 1.63 -7.08 -4.94
CA ALA A 115 1.91 -7.20 -6.37
C ALA A 115 2.88 -6.11 -6.83
N ILE A 116 2.62 -4.85 -6.47
CA ILE A 116 3.51 -3.73 -6.80
C ILE A 116 4.87 -3.90 -6.14
N TYR A 117 4.89 -4.27 -4.85
CA TYR A 117 6.12 -4.49 -4.11
C TYR A 117 6.98 -5.58 -4.74
N VAL A 118 6.42 -6.75 -5.05
CA VAL A 118 7.15 -7.86 -5.67
C VAL A 118 7.65 -7.46 -7.06
N PHE A 119 6.81 -6.80 -7.86
CA PHE A 119 7.22 -6.29 -9.18
C PHE A 119 8.41 -5.33 -9.09
N LEU A 120 8.35 -4.34 -8.20
CA LEU A 120 9.44 -3.39 -7.96
C LEU A 120 10.67 -4.06 -7.36
N LEU A 121 10.49 -5.03 -6.48
CA LEU A 121 11.58 -5.82 -5.88
C LEU A 121 12.39 -6.52 -6.97
N PHE A 122 11.71 -7.21 -7.90
CA PHE A 122 12.38 -7.90 -9.01
C PHE A 122 13.12 -6.92 -9.92
N ILE A 123 12.46 -5.83 -10.32
CA ILE A 123 13.05 -4.82 -11.20
C ILE A 123 14.26 -4.14 -10.54
N CYS A 124 14.15 -3.74 -9.28
CA CYS A 124 15.25 -3.08 -8.59
C CYS A 124 16.45 -4.01 -8.39
N SER A 125 16.19 -5.29 -8.08
CA SER A 125 17.25 -6.30 -7.91
C SER A 125 17.97 -6.65 -9.21
N HIS A 126 17.28 -6.67 -10.35
CA HIS A 126 17.85 -7.17 -11.62
C HIS A 126 18.22 -6.08 -12.62
N ILE A 127 17.66 -4.88 -12.50
CA ILE A 127 17.83 -3.81 -13.49
C ILE A 127 18.54 -2.61 -12.84
N PHE A 128 17.94 -2.00 -11.80
CA PHE A 128 18.40 -0.70 -11.31
C PHE A 128 19.64 -0.77 -10.40
N PHE A 129 19.74 -1.75 -9.51
CA PHE A 129 20.80 -1.77 -8.50
C PHE A 129 21.82 -2.88 -8.70
N THR A 130 22.02 -3.28 -9.96
CA THR A 130 22.98 -4.33 -10.33
C THR A 130 24.41 -3.93 -10.01
N SER A 131 24.76 -2.65 -10.18
CA SER A 131 26.08 -2.08 -9.94
C SER A 131 26.43 -1.82 -8.46
N PHE A 132 25.47 -1.93 -7.55
CA PHE A 132 25.68 -1.67 -6.12
C PHE A 132 25.91 -2.98 -5.34
N PRO A 133 26.65 -2.92 -4.20
CA PRO A 133 26.78 -4.05 -3.29
C PRO A 133 25.42 -4.57 -2.83
N ALA A 134 25.28 -5.88 -2.67
CA ALA A 134 24.00 -6.53 -2.36
C ALA A 134 23.31 -5.94 -1.11
N ALA A 135 24.08 -5.63 -0.05
CA ALA A 135 23.57 -5.05 1.18
C ALA A 135 22.95 -3.66 0.99
N THR A 136 23.64 -2.77 0.27
CA THR A 136 23.14 -1.42 -0.03
C THR A 136 21.94 -1.48 -0.97
N SER A 137 22.01 -2.35 -1.99
CA SER A 137 20.91 -2.57 -2.93
C SER A 137 19.65 -3.10 -2.24
N LEU A 138 19.77 -3.93 -1.20
CA LEU A 138 18.64 -4.42 -0.42
C LEU A 138 17.87 -3.26 0.22
N VAL A 139 18.57 -2.35 0.90
CA VAL A 139 17.95 -1.21 1.60
C VAL A 139 17.33 -0.25 0.59
N LEU A 140 18.03 0.08 -0.50
CA LEU A 140 17.51 0.97 -1.55
C LEU A 140 16.28 0.38 -2.23
N THR A 141 16.31 -0.91 -2.57
CA THR A 141 15.16 -1.62 -3.12
C THR A 141 13.98 -1.58 -2.17
N GLN A 142 14.19 -1.81 -0.87
CA GLN A 142 13.13 -1.76 0.12
C GLN A 142 12.44 -0.40 0.19
N LEU A 143 13.21 0.69 0.13
CA LEU A 143 12.66 2.04 0.11
C LEU A 143 11.87 2.30 -1.19
N ILE A 144 12.44 1.96 -2.35
CA ILE A 144 11.77 2.20 -3.64
C ILE A 144 10.55 1.31 -3.85
N ALA A 145 10.54 0.09 -3.34
CA ALA A 145 9.41 -0.81 -3.52
C ALA A 145 8.19 -0.43 -2.64
N THR A 146 8.41 0.39 -1.60
CA THR A 146 7.38 0.69 -0.59
C THR A 146 6.93 2.16 -0.59
N ILE A 147 7.80 3.09 -0.95
CA ILE A 147 7.48 4.53 -1.01
C ILE A 147 6.42 4.86 -2.09
N PRO A 148 6.50 4.39 -3.34
CA PRO A 148 5.54 4.75 -4.38
C PRO A 148 4.09 4.31 -4.05
N PRO A 149 3.81 3.08 -3.58
CA PRO A 149 2.47 2.71 -3.12
C PRO A 149 1.98 3.59 -1.95
N ALA A 150 2.87 3.90 -0.99
CA ALA A 150 2.54 4.77 0.14
C ALA A 150 2.26 6.22 -0.28
N TYR A 151 2.99 6.73 -1.28
CA TYR A 151 2.86 8.08 -1.81
C TYR A 151 1.62 8.23 -2.70
N LEU A 152 1.38 7.29 -3.62
CA LEU A 152 0.18 7.30 -4.47
C LEU A 152 -1.10 7.24 -3.63
N SER A 153 -1.08 6.49 -2.53
CA SER A 153 -2.21 6.42 -1.61
C SER A 153 -2.37 7.67 -0.74
N SER A 154 -1.29 8.39 -0.41
CA SER A 154 -1.40 9.64 0.35
C SER A 154 -1.93 10.82 -0.48
N LEU A 155 -1.67 10.85 -1.79
CA LEU A 155 -2.20 11.88 -2.71
C LEU A 155 -3.72 11.83 -2.90
N SER A 156 -4.37 10.75 -2.46
CA SER A 156 -5.82 10.56 -2.56
C SER A 156 -6.62 11.06 -1.33
N ILE A 157 -5.89 11.67 -0.38
CA ILE A 157 -6.43 12.31 0.83
C ILE A 157 -7.16 13.59 0.47
#